data_AF-A0A7C1AKT1-F1
#
_entry.id   AF-A0A7C1AKT1-F1
#
_cell.length_a   1.000
_cell.length_b   1.000
_cell.length_c   1.000
_cell.angle_alpha   90.00
_cell.angle_beta   90.00
_cell.angle_gamma   90.00
#
_symmetry.space_group_name_H-M   'P 1'
#
loop_
_entity.id
_entity.type
_entity.pdbx_description
1 polymer ?
#
loop_
_entity_poly.entity_id
_entity_poly.type
_entity_poly.pdbx_seq_one_letter_code
_entity_poly.pdbx_strand_id
1 'polypeptide(L)' 'FEYRTNNMTLDNVISEWKSYTMTIGRHVKIVTLHDDSEGLAMDVDENGALILKLADGSIKKIVYGDCFHT' A
#
# COMPACT_ATOMS: atom_id res chain seq x y z
N PHE A 1 32.58 -17.47 -0.59
CA PHE A 1 32.66 -15.99 -0.64
C PHE A 1 31.31 -15.47 -1.12
N GLU A 2 30.20 -15.73 -0.43
CA GLU A 2 29.83 -15.27 0.91
C GLU A 2 29.99 -13.77 1.14
N TYR A 3 28.83 -13.15 1.39
CA TYR A 3 28.57 -11.92 2.12
C TYR A 3 29.15 -10.61 1.57
N ARG A 4 28.29 -9.89 0.83
CA ARG A 4 28.18 -8.41 0.86
C ARG A 4 26.94 -7.91 0.10
N THR A 5 25.78 -8.55 0.28
CA THR A 5 24.52 -7.89 -0.09
C THR A 5 24.26 -6.84 0.98
N ASN A 6 24.66 -5.62 0.65
CA ASN A 6 24.58 -4.44 1.50
C ASN A 6 23.12 -4.16 1.89
N ASN A 7 22.75 -4.55 3.11
CA ASN A 7 21.50 -4.19 3.79
C ASN A 7 21.23 -2.67 3.86
N MET A 8 22.17 -1.81 3.47
CA MET A 8 22.03 -0.35 3.50
C MET A 8 21.25 0.25 2.31
N THR A 9 20.80 -0.55 1.34
CA THR A 9 20.12 -0.03 0.14
C THR A 9 18.65 -0.42 0.01
N LEU A 10 18.17 -1.39 0.80
CA LEU A 10 16.76 -1.80 0.71
C LEU A 10 15.82 -0.79 1.38
N ASP A 11 16.18 -0.26 2.55
CA ASP A 11 15.33 0.68 3.30
C ASP A 11 15.05 1.96 2.50
N ASN A 12 16.07 2.49 1.82
CA ASN A 12 15.92 3.70 1.00
C ASN A 12 15.07 3.44 -0.25
N VAL A 13 15.21 2.28 -0.88
CA VAL A 13 14.38 1.91 -2.03
C VAL A 13 12.93 1.72 -1.60
N ILE A 14 12.66 1.05 -0.47
CA ILE A 14 11.29 0.89 0.02
C ILE A 14 10.64 2.26 0.34
N SER A 15 11.39 3.17 0.95
CA SER A 15 10.88 4.51 1.30
C SER A 15 10.62 5.37 0.05
N GLU A 16 11.51 5.34 -0.94
CA GLU A 16 11.27 6.01 -2.24
C GLU A 16 10.12 5.38 -3.02
N TRP A 17 9.99 4.06 -3.03
CA TRP A 17 8.87 3.36 -3.66
C TRP A 17 7.54 3.69 -2.97
N LYS A 18 7.52 3.80 -1.62
CA LYS A 18 6.36 4.28 -0.84
C LYS A 18 5.99 5.74 -1.19
N SER A 19 6.98 6.58 -1.46
CA SER A 19 6.76 7.98 -1.84
C SER A 19 6.27 8.14 -3.28
N TYR A 20 6.69 7.25 -4.19
CA TYR A 20 6.24 7.23 -5.59
C TYR A 20 4.93 6.47 -5.84
N THR A 21 4.48 5.63 -4.90
CA THR A 21 3.11 5.09 -4.93
C THR A 21 2.10 6.20 -4.65
N MET A 22 1.65 6.85 -5.73
CA MET A 22 0.67 7.96 -5.80
C MET A 22 -0.70 7.71 -5.13
N THR A 23 -0.87 6.63 -4.38
CA THR A 23 -2.10 6.23 -3.70
C THR A 23 -2.10 6.55 -2.21
N ILE A 24 -0.94 6.59 -1.53
CA ILE A 24 -0.88 6.87 -0.08
C ILE A 24 -1.25 8.35 0.17
N GLY A 25 -2.19 8.60 1.07
CA GLY A 25 -2.76 9.92 1.38
C GLY A 25 -3.92 10.34 0.48
N ARG A 26 -4.38 9.47 -0.43
CA ARG A 26 -5.55 9.74 -1.29
C ARG A 26 -6.72 8.82 -0.96
N HIS A 27 -7.92 9.30 -1.25
CA HIS A 27 -9.09 8.44 -1.30
C HIS A 27 -8.98 7.57 -2.55
N VAL A 28 -9.03 6.26 -2.35
CA VAL A 28 -8.94 5.27 -3.41
C VAL A 28 -10.11 4.32 -3.31
N LYS A 29 -10.58 3.88 -4.46
CA LYS A 29 -11.55 2.79 -4.56
C LYS A 29 -10.83 1.55 -5.03
N ILE A 30 -10.84 0.52 -4.20
CA ILE A 30 -10.33 -0.80 -4.53
C ILE A 30 -11.50 -1.65 -4.98
N VAL A 31 -11.43 -2.20 -6.19
CA VAL A 31 -12.41 -3.16 -6.70
C VAL A 31 -11.77 -4.54 -6.70
N THR A 32 -12.43 -5.50 -6.06
CA THR A 32 -12.07 -6.91 -6.11
C THR A 32 -13.16 -7.69 -6.84
N LEU A 33 -12.93 -8.98 -7.10
CA LEU A 33 -13.91 -9.85 -7.75
C LEU A 33 -15.22 -10.02 -6.95
N HIS A 34 -15.18 -9.79 -5.64
CA HIS A 34 -16.30 -10.05 -4.75
C HIS A 34 -16.86 -8.79 -4.09
N ASP A 35 -16.06 -7.75 -3.96
CA ASP A 35 -16.38 -6.58 -3.13
C ASP A 35 -15.62 -5.35 -3.60
N ASP A 36 -16.23 -4.18 -3.47
CA ASP A 36 -15.56 -2.90 -3.64
C ASP A 36 -15.39 -2.18 -2.30
N SER A 37 -14.24 -1.56 -2.11
CA SER A 37 -13.85 -0.91 -0.86
C SER A 37 -13.28 0.47 -1.13
N GLU A 38 -13.91 1.49 -0.58
CA GLU A 38 -13.51 2.89 -0.75
C GLU A 38 -13.06 3.50 0.56
N GLY A 39 -11.92 4.19 0.55
CA GLY A 39 -11.39 4.82 1.75
C GLY A 39 -10.07 5.53 1.52
N LEU A 40 -9.50 6.05 2.61
CA LEU A 40 -8.20 6.70 2.61
C LEU A 40 -7.09 5.65 2.67
N ALA A 41 -6.25 5.59 1.64
CA ALA A 41 -5.04 4.78 1.66
C ALA A 41 -4.02 5.38 2.63
N MET A 42 -3.79 4.72 3.75
CA MET A 42 -2.98 5.24 4.86
C MET A 42 -1.53 4.81 4.80
N ASP A 43 -1.27 3.56 4.44
CA ASP A 43 0.08 3.00 4.34
C ASP A 43 0.04 1.66 3.59
N VAL A 44 1.21 1.07 3.37
CA VAL A 44 1.40 -0.31 2.92
C VAL A 44 2.20 -1.07 3.98
N ASP A 45 1.67 -2.21 4.40
CA ASP A 45 2.28 -3.11 5.39
C ASP A 45 3.56 -3.78 4.85
N GLU A 46 4.35 -4.41 5.72
CA GLU A 46 5.59 -5.14 5.38
C GLU A 46 5.38 -6.27 4.36
N ASN A 47 4.16 -6.81 4.29
CA ASN A 47 3.75 -7.82 3.32
C ASN A 47 3.26 -7.24 1.98
N GLY A 48 3.31 -5.92 1.79
CA GLY A 48 2.82 -5.23 0.59
C GLY A 48 1.30 -4.99 0.57
N ALA A 49 0.60 -5.23 1.68
CA ALA A 49 -0.85 -5.01 1.77
C ALA A 49 -1.17 -3.54 2.01
N LEU A 50 -2.09 -2.97 1.22
CA LEU A 50 -2.56 -1.60 1.38
C LEU A 50 -3.49 -1.49 2.60
N ILE A 51 -3.19 -0.54 3.48
CA ILE A 51 -3.99 -0.20 4.65
C ILE A 51 -4.99 0.89 4.24
N LEU A 52 -6.26 0.54 4.18
CA LEU A 52 -7.35 1.43 3.80
C LEU A 52 -8.19 1.79 5.03
N LYS A 53 -8.37 3.09 5.30
CA LYS A 53 -9.30 3.57 6.32
C LYS A 53 -10.64 3.88 5.67
N LEU A 54 -11.66 3.13 6.05
CA LEU A 54 -13.03 3.28 5.56
C LEU A 54 -13.72 4.49 6.22
N ALA A 55 -14.85 4.92 5.63
CA ALA A 55 -15.61 6.08 6.11
C ALA A 55 -16.19 5.89 7.52
N ASP A 56 -16.45 4.65 7.94
CA ASP A 56 -16.89 4.29 9.29
C ASP A 56 -15.75 4.32 10.33
N GLY A 57 -14.52 4.63 9.89
CA GLY A 57 -13.33 4.67 10.73
C GLY A 57 -12.64 3.31 10.90
N SER A 58 -13.21 2.23 10.36
CA SER A 58 -12.57 0.91 10.37
C SER A 58 -11.38 0.86 9.40
N ILE A 59 -10.46 -0.07 9.68
CA ILE A 59 -9.25 -0.26 8.88
C ILE A 59 -9.36 -1.61 8.17
N LYS A 60 -9.25 -1.60 6.84
CA LYS A 60 -9.28 -2.78 5.99
C LYS A 60 -7.90 -2.98 5.36
N LYS A 61 -7.33 -4.18 5.48
CA LYS A 61 -6.12 -4.57 4.76
C LYS A 61 -6.49 -5.15 3.40
N ILE A 62 -5.98 -4.55 2.34
CA ILE A 62 -6.20 -4.96 0.96
C ILE A 62 -4.92 -5.60 0.45
N VAL A 63 -4.98 -6.89 0.12
CA VAL A 63 -3.82 -7.64 -0.40
C VAL A 63 -3.81 -7.64 -1.92
N TYR A 64 -4.98 -7.53 -2.57
CA TYR A 64 -5.13 -7.53 -4.03
C TYR A 64 -6.40 -6.77 -4.44
N GLY A 65 -6.41 -6.25 -5.67
CA GLY A 65 -7.54 -5.55 -6.26
C GLY A 65 -7.09 -4.47 -7.23
N ASP A 66 -8.01 -4.04 -8.08
CA ASP A 66 -7.77 -2.90 -8.98
C ASP A 66 -7.97 -1.60 -8.21
N CYS A 67 -6.95 -0.74 -8.22
CA CYS A 67 -6.97 0.54 -7.53
C CYS A 67 -7.37 1.66 -8.49
N PHE A 68 -8.47 2.34 -8.17
CA PHE A 68 -8.93 3.52 -8.88
C PHE A 68 -8.72 4.75 -7.99
N HIS A 69 -8.01 5.74 -8.53
CA HIS A 69 -7.87 7.06 -7.93
C HIS A 69 -7.97 8.11 -9.05
N THR A 70 -8.48 9.29 -8.73
CA THR A 70 -8.61 10.44 -9.66
C THR A 70 -7.59 11.52 -9.37
#